data_AF-A0A2T6VC50-F1
#
_entry.id   AF-A0A2T6VC50-F1
#
_cell.length_a   1.000
_cell.length_b   1.000
_cell.length_c   1.000
_cell.angle_alpha   90.00
_cell.angle_beta   90.00
_cell.angle_gamma   90.00
#
_symmetry.space_group_name_H-M   'P 1'
#
loop_
_entity.id
_entity.type
_entity.pdbx_description
1 polymer ?
#
loop_
_entity_poly.entity_id
_entity_poly.type
_entity_poly.pdbx_seq_one_letter_code
_entity_poly.pdbx_strand_id
1 'polypeptide(L)'
;VMALLIAWNNRILFLRLLESLLISFEHFNHFNHFKKSFLTTENIKDFPALNTLFFEVLAKKNSERLKEIKEDKILQKIPYLNSSLFDKTPLESKGHEIKLLDNKKLEIYKNSVLKKHKDYQKDLKALPLLEYLFEFLRLYKFTTTPEDIKDNTDTSESCLINPSVLGLVF
;
A
#
# COMPACT_ATOMS: atom_id res chain seq x y z
N VAL A 1 -16.44 -11.41 10.05
CA VAL A 1 -14.98 -11.59 9.91
C VAL A 1 -14.52 -11.34 8.47
N MET A 2 -15.07 -12.02 7.45
CA MET A 2 -14.65 -11.82 6.04
C MET A 2 -14.76 -10.37 5.54
N ALA A 3 -15.85 -9.67 5.84
CA ALA A 3 -16.03 -8.28 5.44
C ALA A 3 -14.91 -7.34 5.95
N LEU A 4 -14.38 -7.61 7.15
CA LEU A 4 -13.30 -6.83 7.75
C LEU A 4 -11.97 -7.06 7.02
N LEU A 5 -11.65 -8.33 6.72
CA LEU A 5 -10.47 -8.69 5.95
C LEU A 5 -10.52 -8.08 4.54
N ILE A 6 -11.68 -8.10 3.89
CA ILE A 6 -11.88 -7.48 2.58
C ILE A 6 -11.62 -5.97 2.66
N ALA A 7 -12.23 -5.28 3.64
CA ALA A 7 -12.03 -3.84 3.81
C ALA A 7 -10.55 -3.47 4.03
N TRP A 8 -9.83 -4.22 4.88
CA TRP A 8 -8.40 -3.99 5.10
C TRP A 8 -7.57 -4.25 3.85
N ASN A 9 -7.81 -5.35 3.12
CA ASN A 9 -7.09 -5.63 1.87
C ASN A 9 -7.35 -4.53 0.83
N ASN A 10 -8.59 -4.08 0.69
CA ASN A 10 -8.95 -3.01 -0.26
C ASN A 10 -8.22 -1.69 0.06
N ARG A 11 -8.12 -1.32 1.34
CA ARG A 11 -7.35 -0.14 1.76
C ARG A 11 -5.86 -0.29 1.43
N ILE A 12 -5.26 -1.47 1.65
CA ILE A 12 -3.84 -1.72 1.34
C ILE A 12 -3.59 -1.70 -0.18
N LEU A 13 -4.46 -2.31 -0.96
CA LEU A 13 -4.40 -2.25 -2.43
C LEU A 13 -4.52 -0.80 -2.93
N PHE A 14 -5.40 -0.02 -2.32
CA PHE A 14 -5.52 1.41 -2.60
C PHE A 14 -4.22 2.16 -2.28
N LEU A 15 -3.56 1.89 -1.13
CA LEU A 15 -2.27 2.53 -0.82
C LEU A 15 -1.23 2.28 -1.90
N ARG A 16 -1.17 1.06 -2.45
CA ARG A 16 -0.24 0.70 -3.50
C ARG A 16 -0.56 1.38 -4.83
N LEU A 17 -1.84 1.55 -5.16
CA LEU A 17 -2.26 2.38 -6.29
C LEU A 17 -1.86 3.84 -6.08
N LEU A 18 -2.14 4.40 -4.91
CA LEU A 18 -1.78 5.79 -4.55
C LEU A 18 -0.27 6.01 -4.67
N GLU A 19 0.53 5.08 -4.16
CA GLU A 19 1.98 5.12 -4.29
C GLU A 19 2.42 5.16 -5.76
N SER A 20 1.86 4.29 -6.60
CA SER A 20 2.18 4.21 -8.02
C SER A 20 1.82 5.51 -8.75
N LEU A 21 0.67 6.11 -8.42
CA LEU A 21 0.26 7.43 -8.92
C LEU A 21 1.24 8.52 -8.47
N LEU A 22 1.61 8.57 -7.20
CA LEU A 22 2.55 9.57 -6.67
C LEU A 22 3.93 9.48 -7.32
N ILE A 23 4.40 8.28 -7.65
CA ILE A 23 5.67 8.05 -8.38
C ILE A 23 5.57 8.54 -9.83
N SER A 24 4.40 8.35 -10.47
CA SER A 24 4.20 8.73 -11.88
C SER A 24 4.23 10.24 -12.14
N PHE A 25 3.97 11.07 -11.12
CA PHE A 25 4.07 12.52 -11.25
C PHE A 25 5.53 12.98 -11.14
N GLU A 26 6.16 13.27 -12.29
CA GLU A 26 7.56 13.72 -12.43
C GLU A 26 8.00 14.85 -11.48
N HIS A 27 7.07 15.70 -11.03
CA HIS A 27 7.36 16.77 -10.06
C HIS A 27 7.91 16.27 -8.71
N PHE A 28 7.74 14.98 -8.39
CA PHE A 28 8.33 14.36 -7.20
C PHE A 28 9.78 13.86 -7.40
N ASN A 29 10.23 13.69 -8.65
CA ASN A 29 11.52 13.10 -8.98
C ASN A 29 12.69 14.10 -8.90
N HIS A 30 12.43 15.41 -9.00
CA HIS A 30 13.52 16.39 -9.12
C HIS A 30 14.10 16.89 -7.77
N PHE A 31 13.44 16.62 -6.64
CA PHE A 31 13.76 17.33 -5.39
C PHE A 31 14.19 16.50 -4.20
N ASN A 32 14.23 15.17 -4.25
CA ASN A 32 14.78 14.41 -3.12
C ASN A 32 15.02 12.94 -3.47
N HIS A 33 16.18 12.44 -3.05
CA HIS A 33 16.56 11.03 -3.00
C HIS A 33 15.70 10.19 -2.03
N PHE A 34 14.57 10.74 -1.56
CA PHE A 34 13.76 10.27 -0.44
C PHE A 34 12.39 9.71 -0.85
N LYS A 35 12.07 9.54 -2.14
CA LYS A 35 10.69 9.19 -2.56
C LYS A 35 10.60 8.34 -3.82
N LYS A 36 10.74 7.03 -3.69
CA LYS A 36 10.17 6.09 -4.67
C LYS A 36 9.13 5.15 -4.09
N SER A 37 8.97 5.08 -2.77
CA SER A 37 7.96 4.22 -2.14
C SER A 37 7.72 4.70 -0.71
N PHE A 38 6.46 4.86 -0.31
CA PHE A 38 6.08 5.10 1.09
C PHE A 38 5.54 3.84 1.76
N LEU A 39 5.08 2.86 0.98
CA LEU A 39 4.53 1.58 1.44
C LEU A 39 5.66 0.57 1.71
N THR A 40 6.54 0.91 2.65
CA THR A 40 7.67 0.08 3.09
C THR A 40 7.62 -0.10 4.60
N THR A 41 8.27 -1.15 5.10
CA THR A 41 8.40 -1.39 6.55
C THR A 41 9.34 -0.41 7.25
N GLU A 42 10.16 0.34 6.52
CA GLU A 42 10.92 1.46 7.07
C GLU A 42 10.01 2.62 7.50
N ASN A 43 8.97 2.87 6.70
CA ASN A 43 8.02 3.98 6.89
C ASN A 43 6.80 3.56 7.71
N ILE A 44 6.33 2.32 7.53
CA ILE A 44 5.16 1.74 8.19
C ILE A 44 5.60 0.43 8.84
N LYS A 45 6.14 0.56 10.06
CA LYS A 45 6.84 -0.54 10.75
C LYS A 45 5.92 -1.70 11.17
N ASP A 46 4.67 -1.40 11.48
CA ASP A 46 3.74 -2.36 12.06
C ASP A 46 2.26 -2.02 11.72
N PHE A 47 1.35 -2.90 12.14
CA PHE A 47 -0.08 -2.71 11.95
C PHE A 47 -0.66 -1.50 12.71
N PRO A 48 -0.20 -1.13 13.92
CA PRO A 48 -0.53 0.15 14.53
C PRO A 48 -0.19 1.36 13.65
N ALA A 49 1.00 1.41 13.05
CA ALA A 49 1.38 2.46 12.11
C ALA A 49 0.47 2.47 10.87
N LEU A 50 0.14 1.28 10.34
CA LEU A 50 -0.81 1.16 9.22
C LEU A 50 -2.22 1.64 9.58
N ASN A 51 -2.68 1.36 10.81
CA ASN A 51 -3.96 1.85 11.34
C ASN A 51 -3.99 3.38 11.44
N THR A 52 -2.90 3.99 11.92
CA THR A 52 -2.73 5.45 11.95
C THR A 52 -2.79 6.03 10.54
N LEU A 53 -2.11 5.42 9.58
CA LEU A 53 -2.17 5.85 8.17
C LEU A 53 -3.62 5.83 7.63
N PHE A 54 -4.41 4.79 7.93
CA PHE A 54 -5.80 4.73 7.50
C PHE A 54 -6.66 5.83 8.11
N PHE A 55 -6.68 5.95 9.43
CA PHE A 55 -7.72 6.72 10.12
C PHE A 55 -7.29 8.11 10.57
N GLU A 56 -6.00 8.34 10.71
CA GLU A 56 -5.47 9.62 11.21
C GLU A 56 -4.80 10.45 10.10
N VAL A 57 -4.46 9.82 8.97
CA VAL A 57 -3.86 10.49 7.81
C VAL A 57 -4.85 10.55 6.65
N LEU A 58 -5.29 9.39 6.13
CA LEU A 58 -6.08 9.34 4.90
C LEU A 58 -7.54 9.75 5.11
N ALA A 59 -8.11 9.46 6.29
CA ALA A 59 -9.48 9.83 6.64
C ALA A 59 -9.64 11.26 7.22
N LYS A 60 -8.56 12.02 7.41
CA LYS A 60 -8.61 13.37 8.03
C LYS A 60 -7.96 14.45 7.18
N LYS A 61 -8.59 15.62 7.15
CA LYS A 61 -8.02 16.81 6.47
C LYS A 61 -6.73 17.21 7.16
N ASN A 62 -5.79 17.79 6.39
CA ASN A 62 -4.51 18.25 6.93
C ASN A 62 -4.65 19.16 8.16
N SER A 63 -5.67 20.00 8.21
CA SER A 63 -5.98 20.86 9.37
C SER A 63 -6.28 20.07 10.65
N GLU A 64 -6.98 18.94 10.53
CA GLU A 64 -7.48 18.09 11.61
C GLU A 64 -6.45 17.06 12.11
N ARG A 65 -5.34 16.90 11.38
CA ARG A 65 -4.27 15.96 11.76
C ARG A 65 -3.55 16.42 13.03
N LEU A 66 -3.15 15.43 13.83
CA LEU A 66 -2.32 15.62 15.01
C LEU A 66 -0.95 16.24 14.64
N LYS A 67 -0.31 16.88 15.61
CA LYS A 67 0.95 17.61 15.40
C LYS A 67 2.06 16.65 14.96
N GLU A 68 2.11 15.46 15.55
CA GLU A 68 3.08 14.40 15.28
C GLU A 68 3.03 13.97 13.80
N ILE A 69 1.82 13.87 13.21
CA ILE A 69 1.63 13.51 11.80
C ILE A 69 2.09 14.64 10.87
N LYS A 70 1.90 15.90 11.28
CA LYS A 70 2.33 17.08 10.51
C LYS A 70 3.85 17.22 10.52
N GLU A 71 4.50 16.80 11.60
CA GLU A 71 5.97 16.83 11.74
C GLU A 71 6.65 15.62 11.06
N ASP A 72 5.92 14.53 10.84
CA ASP A 72 6.43 13.35 10.12
C ASP A 72 6.77 13.67 8.66
N LYS A 73 8.01 13.37 8.25
CA LYS A 73 8.55 13.72 6.92
C LYS A 73 7.84 13.03 5.75
N ILE A 74 7.11 11.95 6.02
CA ILE A 74 6.46 11.10 5.02
C ILE A 74 4.95 11.28 5.11
N LEU A 75 4.36 11.08 6.29
CA LEU A 75 2.90 11.15 6.48
C LEU A 75 2.33 12.53 6.17
N GLN A 76 3.07 13.61 6.44
CA GLN A 76 2.63 14.97 6.09
C GLN A 76 2.41 15.17 4.58
N LYS A 77 3.11 14.37 3.76
CA LYS A 77 3.08 14.47 2.29
C LYS A 77 1.98 13.64 1.66
N ILE A 78 1.38 12.74 2.43
CA ILE A 78 0.27 11.90 2.00
C ILE A 78 -1.01 12.76 2.05
N PRO A 79 -1.75 12.91 0.93
CA PRO A 79 -2.93 13.76 0.90
C PRO A 79 -4.09 13.19 1.74
N TYR A 80 -5.01 14.04 2.16
CA TYR A 80 -6.32 13.60 2.63
C TYR A 80 -7.11 13.06 1.44
N LEU A 81 -7.79 11.94 1.64
CA LEU A 81 -8.66 11.36 0.63
C LEU A 81 -10.09 11.47 1.16
N ASN A 82 -10.90 12.25 0.45
CA ASN A 82 -12.32 12.37 0.75
C ASN A 82 -13.08 11.11 0.30
N SER A 83 -12.70 9.96 0.85
CA SER A 83 -13.15 8.63 0.45
C SER A 83 -13.66 7.87 1.67
N SER A 84 -14.89 7.36 1.54
CA SER A 84 -15.52 6.49 2.53
C SER A 84 -14.78 5.16 2.72
N LEU A 85 -13.84 4.83 1.84
CA LEU A 85 -12.95 3.68 1.99
C LEU A 85 -12.22 3.70 3.34
N PHE A 86 -11.86 4.88 3.83
CA PHE A 86 -11.14 5.05 5.09
C PHE A 86 -12.05 5.39 6.28
N ASP A 87 -13.37 5.40 6.08
CA ASP A 87 -14.31 5.44 7.19
C ASP A 87 -14.25 4.13 7.98
N LYS A 88 -14.36 4.22 9.31
CA LYS A 88 -14.41 3.04 10.17
C LYS A 88 -15.67 2.24 9.88
N THR A 89 -15.50 0.96 9.58
CA THR A 89 -16.63 0.03 9.49
C THR A 89 -17.26 -0.20 10.88
N PRO A 90 -18.51 -0.66 10.97
CA PRO A 90 -19.15 -0.96 12.25
C PRO A 90 -18.38 -1.97 13.12
N LEU A 91 -17.61 -2.88 12.51
CA LEU A 91 -16.79 -3.85 13.25
C LEU A 91 -15.52 -3.21 13.84
N GLU A 92 -14.90 -2.28 13.11
CA GLU A 92 -13.74 -1.52 13.58
C GLU A 92 -14.13 -0.58 14.73
N SER A 93 -15.30 0.05 14.64
CA SER A 93 -15.87 0.85 15.73
C SER A 93 -16.22 0.01 16.97
N LYS A 94 -16.41 -1.31 16.81
CA LYS A 94 -16.58 -2.27 17.91
C LYS A 94 -15.25 -2.83 18.45
N GLY A 95 -14.12 -2.29 18.02
CA GLY A 95 -12.78 -2.67 18.50
C GLY A 95 -12.04 -3.72 17.66
N HIS A 96 -12.60 -4.16 16.54
CA HIS A 96 -11.89 -5.05 15.61
C HIS A 96 -10.98 -4.22 14.69
N GLU A 97 -9.92 -3.66 15.26
CA GLU A 97 -9.00 -2.75 14.55
C GLU A 97 -7.81 -3.51 13.95
N ILE A 98 -7.34 -3.07 12.78
CA ILE A 98 -6.19 -3.70 12.10
C ILE A 98 -4.92 -3.64 12.96
N LYS A 99 -4.79 -2.64 13.84
CA LYS A 99 -3.68 -2.49 14.79
C LYS A 99 -3.47 -3.69 15.72
N LEU A 100 -4.51 -4.53 15.90
CA LEU A 100 -4.48 -5.70 16.76
C LEU A 100 -3.98 -6.95 16.03
N LEU A 101 -3.70 -6.88 14.72
CA LEU A 101 -3.13 -7.99 13.97
C LEU A 101 -1.70 -8.28 14.43
N ASP A 102 -1.42 -9.56 14.62
CA ASP A 102 -0.07 -10.02 14.95
C ASP A 102 0.80 -10.07 13.69
N ASN A 103 1.98 -9.46 13.75
CA ASN A 103 2.93 -9.40 12.64
C ASN A 103 3.83 -10.65 12.61
N LYS A 104 3.20 -11.83 12.67
CA LYS A 104 3.91 -13.11 12.69
C LYS A 104 4.72 -13.30 11.42
N LYS A 105 5.86 -13.96 11.55
CA LYS A 105 6.64 -14.41 10.40
C LYS A 105 5.90 -15.52 9.67
N LEU A 106 5.81 -15.39 8.36
CA LEU A 106 5.17 -16.34 7.46
C LEU A 106 6.18 -16.86 6.46
N GLU A 107 6.14 -18.16 6.24
CA GLU A 107 6.89 -18.77 5.14
C GLU A 107 6.31 -18.30 3.80
N ILE A 108 7.20 -17.93 2.89
CA ILE A 108 6.79 -17.48 1.56
C ILE A 108 6.15 -18.66 0.82
N TYR A 109 4.92 -18.47 0.35
CA TYR A 109 4.18 -19.51 -0.35
C TYR A 109 4.97 -20.00 -1.57
N LYS A 110 5.00 -21.32 -1.77
CA LYS A 110 5.82 -21.97 -2.82
C LYS A 110 5.57 -21.46 -4.23
N ASN A 111 4.36 -21.02 -4.55
CA ASN A 111 4.00 -20.50 -5.87
C ASN A 111 3.88 -18.97 -5.89
N SER A 112 4.34 -18.28 -4.84
CA SER A 112 4.32 -16.81 -4.81
C SER A 112 5.20 -16.23 -5.92
N VAL A 113 4.77 -15.10 -6.48
CA VAL A 113 5.55 -14.31 -7.44
C VAL A 113 6.92 -13.92 -6.88
N LEU A 114 7.04 -13.75 -5.56
CA LEU A 114 8.32 -13.51 -4.89
C LEU A 114 9.33 -14.61 -5.21
N LYS A 115 8.93 -15.89 -5.17
CA LYS A 115 9.85 -17.00 -5.48
C LYS A 115 10.32 -17.02 -6.93
N LYS A 116 9.54 -16.43 -7.84
CA LYS A 116 9.88 -16.36 -9.28
C LYS A 116 10.87 -15.23 -9.57
N HIS A 117 10.98 -14.23 -8.71
CA HIS A 117 11.81 -13.06 -8.94
C HIS A 117 13.26 -13.29 -8.46
N LYS A 118 14.25 -12.97 -9.32
CA LYS A 118 15.68 -13.32 -9.13
C LYS A 118 16.25 -12.84 -7.80
N ASP A 119 15.83 -11.66 -7.34
CA ASP A 119 16.33 -11.05 -6.10
C ASP A 119 15.92 -11.81 -4.83
N TYR A 120 14.83 -12.57 -4.89
CA TYR A 120 14.34 -13.35 -3.75
C TYR A 120 14.67 -14.84 -3.88
N GLN A 121 15.13 -15.32 -5.03
CA GLN A 121 15.38 -16.75 -5.26
C GLN A 121 16.48 -17.37 -4.36
N LYS A 122 17.42 -16.57 -3.85
CA LYS A 122 18.59 -17.10 -3.11
C LYS A 122 18.39 -17.25 -1.61
N ASP A 123 17.46 -16.52 -0.97
CA ASP A 123 17.29 -16.52 0.49
C ASP A 123 15.83 -16.21 0.92
N LEU A 124 14.88 -17.08 0.56
CA LEU A 124 13.47 -16.93 0.98
C LEU A 124 13.29 -17.30 2.45
N LYS A 125 13.74 -16.42 3.34
CA LYS A 125 13.45 -16.53 4.77
C LYS A 125 11.98 -16.19 5.03
N ALA A 126 11.46 -16.70 6.15
CA ALA A 126 10.14 -16.30 6.62
C ALA A 126 10.13 -14.78 6.91
N LEU A 127 9.17 -14.08 6.33
CA LEU A 127 9.04 -12.63 6.46
C LEU A 127 7.89 -12.30 7.41
N PRO A 128 7.98 -11.24 8.24
CA PRO A 128 6.82 -10.69 8.94
C PRO A 128 5.66 -10.46 7.97
N LEU A 129 4.43 -10.75 8.40
CA LEU A 129 3.23 -10.65 7.57
C LEU A 129 3.12 -9.32 6.81
N LEU A 130 3.37 -8.19 7.48
CA LEU A 130 3.29 -6.87 6.86
C LEU A 130 4.37 -6.68 5.78
N GLU A 131 5.59 -7.12 6.05
CA GLU A 131 6.70 -7.06 5.10
C GLU A 131 6.43 -7.94 3.88
N TYR A 132 5.98 -9.18 4.10
CA TYR A 132 5.56 -10.06 3.03
C TYR A 132 4.50 -9.36 2.17
N LEU A 133 3.46 -8.80 2.77
CA LEU A 133 2.40 -8.14 2.00
C LEU A 133 2.92 -7.00 1.13
N PHE A 134 3.79 -6.13 1.65
CA PHE A 134 4.36 -5.02 0.88
C PHE A 134 5.28 -5.49 -0.24
N GLU A 135 6.20 -6.43 0.04
CA GLU A 135 7.10 -7.00 -0.97
C GLU A 135 6.31 -7.74 -2.07
N PHE A 136 5.26 -8.46 -1.69
CA PHE A 136 4.38 -9.13 -2.62
C PHE A 136 3.69 -8.14 -3.56
N LEU A 137 3.07 -7.09 -3.02
CA LEU A 137 2.37 -6.07 -3.83
C LEU A 137 3.32 -5.26 -4.70
N ARG A 138 4.57 -5.08 -4.27
CA ARG A 138 5.58 -4.33 -5.01
C ARG A 138 5.92 -4.94 -6.37
N LEU A 139 5.78 -6.26 -6.51
CA LEU A 139 6.04 -6.98 -7.77
C LEU A 139 4.92 -6.82 -8.81
N TYR A 140 3.79 -6.21 -8.46
CA TYR A 140 2.70 -5.92 -9.39
C TYR A 140 2.75 -4.45 -9.85
N LYS A 141 2.40 -4.24 -11.12
CA LYS A 141 2.17 -2.90 -11.71
C LYS A 141 0.72 -2.49 -11.46
N PHE A 142 0.51 -1.31 -10.89
CA PHE A 142 -0.83 -0.77 -10.58
C PHE A 142 -1.25 0.38 -11.50
N THR A 143 -0.32 0.90 -12.30
CA THR A 143 -0.56 1.98 -13.27
C THR A 143 0.22 1.66 -14.54
N THR A 144 -0.33 2.02 -15.70
CA THR A 144 0.39 2.01 -16.97
C THR A 144 1.31 3.23 -17.04
N THR A 145 2.57 3.04 -17.43
CA THR A 145 3.47 4.18 -17.68
C THR A 145 3.26 4.73 -19.10
N PRO A 146 3.67 5.98 -19.39
CA PRO A 146 3.66 6.50 -20.77
C PRO A 146 4.49 5.66 -21.75
N GLU A 147 5.45 4.89 -21.25
CA GLU A 147 6.25 3.91 -22.02
C GLU A 147 5.40 2.68 -22.38
N ASP A 148 4.58 2.17 -21.45
CA ASP A 148 3.65 1.07 -21.70
C ASP A 148 2.61 1.43 -22.80
N ILE A 149 2.28 2.73 -22.95
CA ILE A 149 1.32 3.25 -23.95
C ILE A 149 1.97 3.45 -25.33
N LYS A 150 3.28 3.70 -25.41
CA LYS A 150 3.96 4.09 -26.65
C LYS A 150 4.22 2.93 -27.62
N ASP A 151 4.48 1.73 -27.12
CA ASP A 151 4.92 0.63 -27.99
C ASP A 151 3.83 -0.35 -28.41
N ASN A 152 2.59 -0.28 -27.89
CA ASN A 152 1.58 -1.35 -28.08
C ASN A 152 2.11 -2.78 -27.80
N THR A 153 3.30 -2.89 -27.21
CA THR A 153 3.94 -4.14 -26.80
C THR A 153 3.69 -4.28 -25.32
N ASP A 154 2.42 -4.43 -24.97
CA ASP A 154 2.05 -5.01 -23.69
C ASP A 154 2.47 -6.49 -23.72
N THR A 155 3.78 -6.76 -23.64
CA THR A 155 4.33 -8.09 -23.36
C THR A 155 4.13 -8.47 -21.88
N SER A 156 3.48 -7.58 -21.11
CA SER A 156 3.15 -7.74 -19.70
C SER A 156 1.88 -8.58 -19.50
N GLU A 157 1.85 -9.80 -20.05
CA GLU A 157 0.73 -10.74 -19.90
C GLU A 157 0.37 -11.14 -18.44
N SER A 158 0.90 -10.55 -17.36
CA SER A 158 0.69 -11.15 -16.02
C SER A 158 0.68 -10.31 -14.74
N CYS A 159 0.75 -8.97 -14.74
CA CYS A 159 0.83 -8.26 -13.46
C CYS A 159 0.23 -6.85 -13.41
N LEU A 160 -0.76 -6.53 -14.27
CA LEU A 160 -1.52 -5.28 -14.16
C LEU A 160 -2.74 -5.50 -13.27
N ILE A 161 -2.79 -4.83 -12.10
CA ILE A 161 -4.03 -4.72 -11.32
C ILE A 161 -4.78 -3.49 -11.87
N ASN A 162 -5.83 -3.74 -12.64
CA ASN A 162 -6.59 -2.69 -13.31
C ASN A 162 -7.24 -1.73 -12.27
N PRO A 163 -7.00 -0.40 -12.35
CA PRO A 163 -7.66 0.59 -11.51
C PRO A 163 -9.20 0.52 -11.54
N SER A 164 -9.80 0.04 -12.63
CA SER A 164 -11.25 -0.20 -12.74
C SER A 164 -11.76 -1.27 -11.76
N VAL A 165 -10.92 -2.26 -11.38
CA VAL A 165 -11.27 -3.25 -10.35
C VAL A 165 -11.27 -2.63 -8.96
N LEU A 166 -10.47 -1.57 -8.75
CA LEU A 166 -10.50 -0.77 -7.52
C LEU A 166 -11.72 0.17 -7.52
N GLY A 167 -12.04 0.82 -8.64
CA GLY A 167 -13.19 1.72 -8.78
C GLY A 167 -14.56 1.04 -8.71
N LEU A 168 -14.71 -0.19 -9.20
CA LEU A 168 -15.95 -0.98 -9.06
C LEU A 168 -16.20 -1.47 -7.62
N VAL A 169 -15.18 -1.38 -6.75
CA VAL A 169 -15.23 -1.79 -5.35
C VAL A 169 -15.50 -0.60 -4.41
N PHE A 170 -15.45 0.65 -4.91
CA PHE A 170 -15.73 1.86 -4.15
C PHE A 170 -17.14 2.41 -4.39
#